data_AF-A0AAU4BIK2-F1
#
_entry.id   AF-A0AAU4BIK2-F1
#
_cell.length_a   1.000
_cell.length_b   1.000
_cell.length_c   1.000
_cell.angle_alpha   90.00
_cell.angle_beta   90.00
_cell.angle_gamma   90.00
#
_symmetry.space_group_name_H-M   'P 1'
#
loop_
_entity.id
_entity.type
_entity.pdbx_description
1 polymer ?
#
loop_
_entity_poly.entity_id
_entity_poly.type
_entity_poly.pdbx_seq_one_letter_code
_entity_poly.pdbx_strand_id
1 'polypeptide(L)'
;MLQIDHPSPIEVGGVVYPSVEHAYWALSTRGAGARDRIRVAERAGDARKLAEKEPRVENWSRIRTAVMAGLLRAKYRQHPELAEVLLGTGDAPIAYAGMASEHWIAHGGNGRNWVGRLLELVRSELLVQYSDIAFP
;
A
#
# COMPACT_ATOMS: atom_id res chain seq x y z
N MET A 1 -8.58 -2.54 -8.61
CA MET A 1 -9.14 -2.14 -7.29
C MET A 1 -8.21 -2.56 -6.15
N LEU A 2 -7.82 -3.83 -6.02
CA LEU A 2 -6.85 -4.28 -4.99
C LEU A 2 -5.38 -3.86 -5.24
N GLN A 3 -5.08 -3.41 -6.45
CA GLN A 3 -3.75 -2.94 -6.83
C GLN A 3 -3.36 -1.65 -6.09
N ILE A 4 -2.09 -1.53 -5.71
CA ILE A 4 -1.55 -0.36 -4.98
C ILE A 4 -1.37 0.87 -5.87
N ASP A 5 -1.28 0.68 -7.19
CA ASP A 5 -1.17 1.74 -8.18
C ASP A 5 -2.53 2.31 -8.60
N HIS A 6 -3.62 1.61 -8.29
CA HIS A 6 -4.98 2.03 -8.61
C HIS A 6 -5.26 3.45 -8.08
N PRO A 7 -5.74 4.38 -8.93
CA PRO A 7 -5.94 5.78 -8.57
C PRO A 7 -7.04 5.89 -7.52
N SER A 8 -6.63 6.00 -6.27
CA SER A 8 -7.49 6.05 -5.08
C SER A 8 -6.78 6.99 -4.10
N PRO A 9 -7.05 8.31 -4.16
CA PRO A 9 -6.29 9.29 -3.42
C PRO A 9 -6.34 9.05 -1.93
N ILE A 10 -5.19 8.97 -1.26
CA ILE A 10 -5.12 8.74 0.19
C ILE A 10 -4.43 9.89 0.89
N GLU A 11 -4.99 10.33 2.01
CA GLU A 11 -4.34 11.27 2.92
C GLU A 11 -3.50 10.53 3.96
N VAL A 12 -2.23 10.91 4.07
CA VAL A 12 -1.27 10.35 5.04
C VAL A 12 -0.48 11.51 5.65
N GLY A 13 -0.66 11.74 6.96
CA GLY A 13 0.03 12.81 7.67
C GLY A 13 -0.28 14.22 7.13
N GLY A 14 -1.53 14.48 6.73
CA GLY A 14 -1.96 15.75 6.15
C GLY A 14 -1.60 15.96 4.67
N VAL A 15 -1.01 14.95 4.02
CA VAL A 15 -0.60 15.01 2.61
C VAL A 15 -1.40 14.01 1.79
N VAL A 16 -2.02 14.48 0.70
CA VAL A 16 -2.77 13.63 -0.24
C VAL A 16 -1.85 13.08 -1.33
N TYR A 17 -1.88 11.76 -1.51
CA TYR A 17 -1.16 11.02 -2.54
C TYR A 17 -2.15 10.40 -3.54
N PRO A 18 -1.87 10.39 -4.86
CA PRO A 18 -2.79 9.86 -5.86
C PRO A 18 -3.10 8.35 -5.73
N SER A 19 -2.18 7.58 -5.15
CA SER A 19 -2.36 6.16 -4.84
C SER A 19 -1.42 5.70 -3.72
N VAL A 20 -1.63 4.47 -3.24
CA VAL A 20 -0.73 3.82 -2.26
C VAL A 20 0.70 3.75 -2.78
N GLU A 21 0.91 3.47 -4.07
CA GLU A 21 2.25 3.40 -4.63
C GLU A 21 2.97 4.76 -4.63
N HIS A 22 2.26 5.87 -4.92
CA HIS A 22 2.83 7.21 -4.80
C HIS A 22 3.27 7.50 -3.36
N ALA A 23 2.41 7.21 -2.38
CA ALA A 23 2.72 7.41 -0.97
C ALA A 23 3.92 6.56 -0.53
N TYR A 24 3.94 5.27 -0.89
CA TYR A 24 5.00 4.34 -0.52
C TYR A 24 6.37 4.81 -1.05
N TRP A 25 6.44 5.19 -2.32
CA TRP A 25 7.70 5.65 -2.92
C TRP A 25 8.13 7.02 -2.39
N ALA A 26 7.21 7.95 -2.15
CA ALA A 26 7.56 9.23 -1.54
C ALA A 26 8.14 9.02 -0.13
N LEU A 27 7.40 8.30 0.74
CA LEU A 27 7.81 8.03 2.13
C LEU A 27 9.11 7.23 2.23
N SER A 28 9.48 6.49 1.18
CA SER A 28 10.76 5.77 1.13
C SER A 28 12.00 6.67 1.09
N THR A 29 11.85 7.96 0.79
CA THR A 29 12.96 8.90 0.55
C THR A 29 13.14 9.91 1.68
N ARG A 30 14.38 10.39 1.88
CA ARG A 30 14.72 11.35 2.95
C ARG A 30 14.40 12.82 2.61
N GLY A 31 14.54 13.23 1.34
CA GLY A 31 14.45 14.64 0.94
C GLY A 31 13.01 15.13 0.75
N ALA A 32 12.61 16.22 1.41
CA ALA A 32 11.27 16.81 1.26
C ALA A 32 10.95 17.17 -0.20
N GLY A 33 11.89 17.82 -0.91
CA GLY A 33 11.72 18.14 -2.34
C GLY A 33 11.68 16.91 -3.26
N ALA A 34 12.24 15.77 -2.84
CA ALA A 34 12.07 14.51 -3.55
C ALA A 34 10.66 13.94 -3.34
N ARG A 35 10.15 13.96 -2.10
CA ARG A 35 8.80 13.51 -1.75
C ARG A 35 7.74 14.23 -2.56
N ASP A 36 7.86 15.55 -2.71
CA ASP A 36 6.90 16.33 -3.49
C ASP A 36 6.94 15.96 -4.98
N ARG A 37 8.12 15.85 -5.59
CA ARG A 37 8.26 15.42 -6.99
C ARG A 37 7.68 14.03 -7.23
N ILE A 38 7.90 13.10 -6.30
CA ILE A 38 7.37 11.73 -6.38
C ILE A 38 5.84 11.74 -6.22
N ARG A 39 5.32 12.53 -5.29
CA ARG A 39 3.88 12.66 -5.01
C ARG A 39 3.09 13.19 -6.21
N VAL A 40 3.65 14.15 -6.94
CA VAL A 40 2.99 14.79 -8.10
C VAL A 40 3.31 14.10 -9.43
N ALA A 41 3.97 12.94 -9.41
CA ALA A 41 4.18 12.17 -10.63
C ALA A 41 2.83 11.76 -11.25
N GLU A 42 2.73 11.81 -12.57
CA GLU A 42 1.49 11.47 -13.28
C GLU A 42 1.10 10.00 -13.08
N ARG A 43 2.10 9.11 -13.01
CA ARG A 43 1.93 7.66 -12.96
C ARG A 43 2.70 7.07 -11.79
N ALA A 44 2.13 6.04 -11.18
CA ALA A 44 2.75 5.30 -10.08
C ALA A 44 4.13 4.72 -10.46
N GLY A 45 4.27 4.23 -11.70
CA GLY A 45 5.55 3.77 -12.22
C GLY A 45 6.61 4.87 -12.32
N ASP A 46 6.22 6.12 -12.54
CA ASP A 46 7.15 7.26 -12.57
C ASP A 46 7.51 7.73 -11.16
N ALA A 47 6.57 7.67 -10.22
CA ALA A 47 6.84 7.86 -8.79
C ALA A 47 7.94 6.89 -8.30
N ARG A 48 7.87 5.61 -8.70
CA ARG A 48 8.91 4.61 -8.43
C ARG A 48 10.26 5.01 -9.00
N LYS A 49 10.33 5.31 -10.30
CA LYS A 49 11.58 5.68 -10.99
C LYS A 49 12.24 6.92 -10.38
N LEU A 50 11.43 7.90 -9.96
CA LEU A 50 11.92 9.09 -9.27
C LEU A 50 12.50 8.71 -7.91
N ALA A 51 11.80 7.89 -7.14
CA ALA A 51 12.27 7.45 -5.83
C ALA A 51 13.54 6.59 -5.90
N GLU A 52 13.73 5.78 -6.95
CA GLU A 52 14.96 4.99 -7.16
C GLU A 52 16.24 5.84 -7.27
N LYS A 53 16.11 7.12 -7.66
CA LYS A 53 17.23 8.06 -7.78
C LYS A 53 17.57 8.76 -6.46
N GLU A 54 16.80 8.51 -5.41
CA GLU A 54 16.83 9.27 -4.17
C GLU A 54 17.32 8.41 -3.00
N PRO A 55 18.07 8.97 -2.04
CA PRO A 55 18.48 8.25 -0.85
C PRO A 55 17.29 7.74 -0.04
N ARG A 56 17.33 6.46 0.32
CA ARG A 56 16.32 5.85 1.18
C ARG A 56 16.38 6.41 2.59
N VAL A 57 15.23 6.44 3.25
CA VAL A 57 15.16 6.60 4.71
C VAL A 57 15.92 5.48 5.41
N GLU A 58 16.42 5.76 6.60
CA GLU A 58 17.18 4.78 7.36
C GLU A 58 16.35 3.54 7.65
N ASN A 59 16.99 2.37 7.62
CA ASN A 59 16.33 1.09 7.91
C ASN A 59 15.09 0.80 7.05
N TRP A 60 14.97 1.40 5.86
CA TRP A 60 13.80 1.26 4.99
C TRP A 60 13.39 -0.21 4.77
N SER A 61 14.35 -1.10 4.53
CA SER A 61 14.09 -2.54 4.33
C SER A 61 13.37 -3.20 5.51
N ARG A 62 13.59 -2.71 6.73
CA ARG A 62 12.97 -3.21 7.97
C ARG A 62 11.60 -2.60 8.24
N ILE A 63 11.38 -1.35 7.85
CA ILE A 63 10.14 -0.61 8.16
C ILE A 63 9.12 -0.62 7.01
N ARG A 64 9.55 -0.92 5.77
CA ARG A 64 8.70 -0.84 4.56
C ARG A 64 7.41 -1.65 4.64
N THR A 65 7.43 -2.80 5.33
CA THR A 65 6.24 -3.64 5.52
C THR A 65 5.20 -2.94 6.40
N ALA A 66 5.63 -2.32 7.50
CA ALA A 66 4.74 -1.55 8.37
C ALA A 66 4.19 -0.31 7.65
N VAL A 67 5.03 0.37 6.85
CA VAL A 67 4.59 1.49 6.01
C VAL A 67 3.51 1.04 5.03
N MET A 68 3.74 -0.04 4.27
CA MET A 68 2.75 -0.58 3.33
C MET A 68 1.44 -0.96 4.04
N ALA A 69 1.52 -1.60 5.21
CA ALA A 69 0.33 -1.94 6.00
C ALA A 69 -0.49 -0.70 6.38
N GLY A 70 0.18 0.35 6.88
CA GLY A 70 -0.47 1.63 7.19
C GLY A 70 -1.13 2.28 5.98
N LEU A 71 -0.49 2.24 4.81
CA LEU A 71 -1.03 2.82 3.58
C LEU A 71 -2.25 2.04 3.06
N LEU A 72 -2.23 0.71 3.13
CA LEU A 72 -3.37 -0.12 2.76
C LEU A 72 -4.57 0.14 3.69
N ARG A 73 -4.33 0.21 5.02
CA ARG A 73 -5.37 0.61 5.98
C ARG A 73 -5.96 1.97 5.65
N ALA A 74 -5.11 2.96 5.36
CA ALA A 74 -5.54 4.29 4.97
C ALA A 74 -6.43 4.25 3.72
N LYS A 75 -6.03 3.50 2.69
CA LYS A 75 -6.82 3.32 1.46
C LYS A 75 -8.20 2.76 1.75
N TYR A 76 -8.32 1.61 2.39
CA TYR A 76 -9.63 0.99 2.59
C TYR A 76 -10.50 1.72 3.61
N ARG A 77 -9.91 2.43 4.58
CA ARG A 77 -10.67 3.30 5.49
C ARG A 77 -11.23 4.54 4.79
N GLN A 78 -10.48 5.12 3.85
CA GLN A 78 -10.87 6.36 3.15
C GLN A 78 -11.75 6.10 1.93
N HIS A 79 -11.81 4.86 1.43
CA HIS A 79 -12.57 4.45 0.24
C HIS A 79 -13.47 3.25 0.56
N PRO A 80 -14.65 3.46 1.17
CA PRO A 80 -15.55 2.39 1.59
C PRO A 80 -15.96 1.45 0.45
N GLU A 81 -16.14 1.95 -0.77
CA GLU A 81 -16.46 1.15 -1.96
C GLU A 81 -15.33 0.19 -2.34
N LEU A 82 -14.07 0.57 -2.09
CA LEU A 82 -12.93 -0.34 -2.27
C LEU A 82 -12.85 -1.35 -1.12
N ALA A 83 -13.27 -0.96 0.09
CA ALA A 83 -13.34 -1.86 1.23
C ALA A 83 -14.38 -2.97 0.99
N GLU A 84 -15.54 -2.64 0.42
CA GLU A 84 -16.55 -3.63 0.01
C GLU A 84 -15.98 -4.63 -1.00
N VAL A 85 -15.17 -4.17 -1.97
CA VAL A 85 -14.51 -5.08 -2.91
C VAL A 85 -13.48 -5.98 -2.22
N LEU A 86 -12.74 -5.47 -1.24
CA LEU A 86 -11.83 -6.30 -0.45
C LEU A 86 -12.59 -7.32 0.41
N LEU A 87 -13.68 -6.92 1.06
CA LEU A 87 -14.53 -7.81 1.85
C LEU A 87 -15.18 -8.89 0.98
N GLY A 88 -15.58 -8.54 -0.24
CA GLY A 88 -16.15 -9.47 -1.23
C GLY A 88 -15.20 -10.59 -1.67
N THR A 89 -13.90 -10.51 -1.31
CA THR A 89 -12.97 -11.64 -1.50
C THR A 89 -13.20 -12.80 -0.51
N GLY A 90 -14.06 -12.62 0.50
CA GLY A 90 -14.39 -13.65 1.48
C GLY A 90 -13.20 -14.05 2.34
N ASP A 91 -12.99 -15.34 2.54
CA ASP A 91 -11.82 -15.91 3.23
C ASP A 91 -10.71 -16.37 2.26
N ALA A 92 -10.93 -16.22 0.96
CA ALA A 92 -10.00 -16.69 -0.06
C ALA A 92 -8.61 -16.04 0.08
N PRO A 93 -7.51 -16.80 -0.15
CA PRO A 93 -6.17 -16.23 -0.20
C PRO A 93 -6.02 -15.21 -1.34
N ILE A 94 -5.33 -14.10 -1.08
CA ILE A 94 -5.09 -13.05 -2.05
C ILE A 94 -3.68 -13.20 -2.60
N ALA A 95 -3.56 -13.68 -3.84
CA ALA A 95 -2.30 -13.67 -4.58
C ALA A 95 -2.10 -12.30 -5.24
N TYR A 96 -1.16 -11.51 -4.72
CA TYR A 96 -0.86 -10.19 -5.28
C TYR A 96 0.12 -10.31 -6.45
N ALA A 97 -0.24 -9.70 -7.59
CA ALA A 97 0.58 -9.59 -8.80
C ALA A 97 0.60 -8.14 -9.27
N GLY A 98 1.62 -7.73 -10.04
CA GLY A 98 1.70 -6.39 -10.66
C GLY A 98 2.97 -5.58 -10.35
N MET A 99 3.76 -5.99 -9.36
CA MET A 99 5.07 -5.40 -9.07
C MET A 99 6.16 -6.47 -9.21
N ALA A 100 7.21 -6.25 -10.01
CA ALA A 100 8.36 -7.17 -10.03
C ALA A 100 9.09 -7.10 -8.68
N SER A 101 8.77 -8.01 -7.75
CA SER A 101 9.37 -8.08 -6.42
C SER A 101 9.11 -9.42 -5.73
N GLU A 102 10.16 -10.17 -5.42
CA GLU A 102 10.05 -11.39 -4.62
C GLU A 102 9.50 -11.14 -3.20
N HIS A 103 9.61 -9.91 -2.68
CA HIS A 103 9.07 -9.56 -1.37
C HIS A 103 7.57 -9.26 -1.44
N TRP A 104 7.12 -8.47 -2.40
CA TRP A 104 5.75 -7.94 -2.41
C TRP A 104 4.72 -8.83 -3.10
N ILE A 105 5.09 -9.50 -4.20
CA ILE A 105 4.16 -10.30 -5.02
C ILE A 105 4.32 -11.81 -4.80
N ALA A 106 3.32 -12.55 -5.23
CA ALA A 106 3.42 -13.98 -5.50
C ALA A 106 4.07 -14.18 -6.89
N HIS A 107 5.39 -14.33 -6.93
CA HIS A 107 6.10 -14.63 -8.19
C HIS A 107 6.17 -16.15 -8.42
N GLY A 108 5.35 -16.68 -9.33
CA GLY A 108 5.34 -18.11 -9.68
C GLY A 108 5.14 -19.06 -8.49
N GLY A 109 4.45 -18.61 -7.45
CA GLY A 109 4.26 -19.36 -6.19
C GLY A 109 5.39 -19.23 -5.15
N ASN A 110 6.55 -18.67 -5.51
CA ASN A 110 7.74 -18.59 -4.63
C ASN A 110 7.98 -17.22 -4.01
N GLY A 111 7.34 -16.16 -4.51
CA GLY A 111 7.40 -14.84 -3.89
C GLY A 111 6.69 -14.80 -2.53
N ARG A 112 7.17 -13.95 -1.61
CA ARG A 112 6.67 -13.87 -0.23
C ARG A 112 5.23 -13.35 -0.14
N ASN A 113 4.69 -12.74 -1.21
CA ASN A 113 3.32 -12.25 -1.29
C ASN A 113 2.91 -11.33 -0.12
N TRP A 114 3.81 -10.45 0.33
CA TRP A 114 3.53 -9.60 1.49
C TRP A 114 2.33 -8.67 1.26
N VAL A 115 2.09 -8.16 0.05
CA VAL A 115 0.91 -7.31 -0.19
C VAL A 115 -0.37 -8.13 -0.02
N GLY A 116 -0.43 -9.35 -0.59
CA GLY A 116 -1.58 -10.24 -0.42
C GLY A 116 -1.89 -10.53 1.05
N ARG A 117 -0.87 -10.90 1.83
CA ARG A 117 -1.00 -11.12 3.27
C ARG A 117 -1.45 -9.89 4.04
N LEU A 118 -0.97 -8.70 3.66
CA LEU A 118 -1.40 -7.45 4.27
C LEU A 118 -2.85 -7.10 3.90
N LEU A 119 -3.29 -7.39 2.67
CA LEU A 119 -4.68 -7.23 2.27
C LEU A 119 -5.60 -8.16 3.06
N GLU A 120 -5.21 -9.42 3.29
CA GLU A 120 -5.93 -10.36 4.15
C GLU A 120 -6.01 -9.86 5.60
N LEU A 121 -4.93 -9.29 6.14
CA LEU A 121 -4.93 -8.66 7.46
C LEU A 121 -5.91 -7.48 7.51
N VAL A 122 -5.83 -6.56 6.54
CA VAL A 122 -6.72 -5.38 6.50
C VAL A 122 -8.18 -5.80 6.32
N ARG A 123 -8.46 -6.84 5.52
CA ARG A 123 -9.80 -7.44 5.41
C ARG A 123 -10.30 -7.93 6.75
N SER A 124 -9.47 -8.64 7.52
CA SER A 124 -9.82 -9.10 8.86
C SER A 124 -10.07 -7.93 9.81
N GLU A 125 -9.25 -6.87 9.76
CA GLU A 125 -9.43 -5.66 10.57
C GLU A 125 -10.74 -4.94 10.24
N LEU A 126 -11.13 -4.89 8.96
CA LEU A 126 -12.41 -4.30 8.54
C LEU A 126 -13.60 -5.13 9.04
N LEU A 127 -13.53 -6.46 8.97
CA LEU A 127 -14.60 -7.34 9.46
C LEU A 127 -14.87 -7.15 10.96
N VAL A 128 -13.84 -6.87 11.75
CA VAL A 128 -14.00 -6.58 13.18
C VAL A 128 -14.86 -5.34 13.43
N GLN A 129 -14.82 -4.34 12.53
CA GLN A 129 -15.66 -3.14 12.64
C GLN A 129 -17.17 -3.44 12.46
N TYR A 130 -17.50 -4.59 11.86
CA TYR A 130 -18.87 -5.08 11.70
C TYR A 130 -19.24 -6.17 12.72
N SER A 131 -18.41 -6.34 13.76
CA SER A 131 -18.62 -7.31 14.83
C SER A 131 -18.87 -6.61 16.17
N ASP A 132 -19.40 -7.35 17.14
CA ASP A 132 -19.57 -6.87 18.52
C ASP A 132 -18.26 -6.85 19.34
N ILE A 133 -17.12 -7.09 18.69
CA ILE A 133 -15.81 -7.15 19.36
C ILE A 133 -15.22 -5.74 19.44
N ALA A 134 -15.02 -5.25 20.66
CA ALA A 134 -14.24 -4.05 20.91
C ALA A 134 -12.75 -4.33 20.65
N PHE A 135 -12.26 -3.94 19.47
CA PHE A 135 -10.86 -4.06 19.07
C PHE A 135 -10.22 -2.67 19.01
N PRO A 136 -8.99 -2.50 19.55
CA PRO A 136 -8.30 -1.21 19.60
C PRO A 136 -7.85 -0.68 18.23
#